data_AF-A0A1Z8VH99-F1
#
_entry.id   AF-A0A1Z8VH99-F1
#
_cell.length_a   1.000
_cell.length_b   1.000
_cell.length_c   1.000
_cell.angle_alpha   90.00
_cell.angle_beta   90.00
_cell.angle_gamma   90.00
#
_symmetry.space_group_name_H-M   'P 1'
#
loop_
_entity.id
_entity.type
_entity.pdbx_description
1 polymer ?
#
loop_
_entity_poly.entity_id
_entity_poly.type
_entity_poly.pdbx_seq_one_letter_code
_entity_poly.pdbx_strand_id
1 'polypeptide(L)'
;MDSLARHYNTWVLLRPWPLLIGLLAVLVFFGWQARDFRLDASADSLLLENDRDLKVFRDLSDRYESKSFLVVALVPDQELFVPDTLERVDRLAKDLEKVPGIASVVSLLDVPLLAQGEGSLTELAGSYRTLRDVEVDREKARQELTTSPVFAELIVSADGRTTALQLNLDGTPQFDALQTERRVLTRQARTGNASEAEKTRLNQVESQYPLQKRQVDQRR
;
A
#
# COMPACT_ATOMS: atom_id res chain seq x y z
N MET A 1 11.19 27.31 -55.59
CA MET A 1 10.83 26.02 -54.95
C MET A 1 11.91 24.94 -55.17
N ASP A 2 12.77 25.07 -56.18
CA ASP A 2 13.78 24.04 -56.54
C ASP A 2 15.06 24.02 -55.68
N SER A 3 15.31 25.06 -54.87
CA SER A 3 16.47 25.09 -53.99
C SER A 3 16.29 24.13 -52.80
N LEU A 4 15.11 24.08 -52.19
CA LEU A 4 14.79 23.19 -51.08
C LEU A 4 14.82 21.71 -51.51
N ALA A 5 14.24 21.40 -52.68
CA ALA A 5 14.24 20.05 -53.24
C ALA A 5 15.67 19.55 -53.55
N ARG A 6 16.56 20.41 -54.05
CA ARG A 6 17.97 20.07 -54.30
C ARG A 6 18.78 19.88 -53.01
N HIS A 7 18.53 20.68 -51.98
CA HIS A 7 19.18 20.49 -50.67
C HIS A 7 18.72 19.19 -50.02
N TYR A 8 17.43 18.88 -50.08
CA TYR A 8 16.88 17.61 -49.62
C TYR A 8 17.52 16.42 -50.35
N ASN A 9 17.58 16.45 -51.68
CA ASN A 9 18.19 15.36 -52.45
C ASN A 9 19.66 15.14 -52.10
N THR A 10 20.43 16.22 -51.92
CA THR A 10 21.86 16.11 -51.61
C THR A 10 22.13 15.58 -50.20
N TRP A 11 21.38 16.07 -49.21
CA TRP A 11 21.59 15.72 -47.80
C TRP A 11 20.90 14.41 -47.37
N VAL A 12 19.78 14.06 -47.99
CA VAL A 12 19.01 12.86 -47.64
C VAL A 12 19.36 11.68 -48.53
N LEU A 13 19.48 11.86 -49.85
CA LEU A 13 19.64 10.77 -50.82
C LEU A 13 21.11 10.54 -51.24
N LEU A 14 21.91 11.58 -51.45
CA LEU A 14 23.30 11.45 -51.94
C LEU A 14 24.35 11.29 -50.83
N ARG A 15 24.14 11.89 -49.65
CA ARG A 15 25.03 11.77 -48.49
C ARG A 15 24.23 11.56 -47.19
N PRO A 16 23.65 10.38 -46.97
CA PRO A 16 22.76 10.13 -45.83
C PRO A 16 23.50 10.06 -44.47
N TRP A 17 24.81 9.78 -44.48
CA TRP A 17 25.60 9.55 -43.26
C TRP A 17 25.50 10.64 -42.18
N PRO A 18 25.59 11.96 -42.48
CA PRO A 18 25.44 13.00 -41.46
C PRO A 18 24.04 13.01 -40.83
N LEU A 19 23.02 12.71 -41.63
CA LEU A 19 21.62 12.65 -41.21
C LEU A 19 21.37 11.42 -40.33
N LEU A 20 21.91 10.26 -40.72
CA LEU A 20 21.87 9.03 -39.93
C LEU A 20 22.63 9.17 -38.61
N ILE A 21 23.81 9.81 -38.61
CA ILE A 21 24.57 10.10 -37.39
C ILE A 21 23.80 11.06 -36.48
N GLY A 22 23.16 12.09 -37.04
CA GLY A 22 22.31 13.01 -36.29
C GLY A 22 21.10 12.31 -35.67
N LEU A 23 20.40 11.47 -36.44
CA LEU A 23 19.28 10.68 -35.95
C LEU A 23 19.71 9.69 -34.87
N LEU A 24 20.87 9.04 -35.06
CA LEU A 24 21.44 8.12 -34.08
C LEU A 24 21.82 8.87 -32.79
N ALA A 25 22.40 10.07 -32.89
CA ALA A 25 22.71 10.89 -31.72
C ALA A 25 21.44 11.29 -30.95
N VAL A 26 20.38 11.69 -31.65
CA VAL A 26 19.07 11.98 -31.05
C VAL A 26 18.47 10.73 -30.40
N LEU A 27 18.54 9.57 -31.07
CA LEU A 27 18.04 8.30 -30.54
C LEU A 27 18.80 7.87 -29.28
N VAL A 28 20.14 7.97 -29.30
CA VAL A 28 20.98 7.64 -28.14
C VAL A 28 20.72 8.62 -26.99
N PHE A 29 20.56 9.91 -27.28
CA PHE A 29 20.23 10.92 -26.26
C PHE A 29 18.88 10.63 -25.59
N PHE A 30 17.81 10.44 -26.36
CA PHE A 30 16.49 10.13 -25.78
C PHE A 30 16.44 8.73 -25.18
N GLY A 31 17.13 7.75 -25.77
CA GLY A 31 17.26 6.40 -25.21
C GLY A 31 18.00 6.38 -23.88
N TRP A 32 18.98 7.28 -23.70
CA TRP A 32 19.63 7.50 -22.41
C TRP A 32 18.66 8.14 -21.41
N GLN A 33 17.96 9.20 -21.80
CA GLN A 33 16.99 9.89 -20.93
C GLN A 33 15.79 9.00 -20.53
N ALA A 34 15.40 8.06 -21.39
CA ALA A 34 14.32 7.13 -21.13
C ALA A 34 14.61 6.17 -19.96
N ARG A 35 15.88 5.98 -19.57
CA ARG A 35 16.24 5.16 -18.39
C ARG A 35 15.68 5.73 -17.09
N ASP A 36 15.51 7.04 -17.01
CA ASP A 36 14.98 7.75 -15.85
C ASP A 36 13.48 8.06 -15.98
N PHE A 37 12.84 7.65 -17.09
CA PHE A 37 11.41 7.85 -17.27
C PHE A 37 10.63 6.95 -16.30
N ARG A 38 9.80 7.58 -15.46
CA ARG A 38 8.89 6.88 -14.54
C ARG A 38 7.46 7.29 -14.85
N LEU A 39 6.62 6.30 -15.12
CA LEU A 39 5.19 6.50 -15.28
C LEU A 39 4.52 6.43 -13.90
N ASP A 40 3.98 7.55 -13.43
CA ASP A 40 3.17 7.55 -12.21
C ASP A 40 1.76 7.04 -12.51
N ALA A 41 1.60 5.72 -12.43
CA ALA A 41 0.32 5.02 -12.58
C ALA A 41 -0.34 4.73 -11.22
N SER A 42 -0.01 5.50 -10.19
CA SER A 42 -0.65 5.35 -8.88
C SER A 42 -2.13 5.74 -8.97
N ALA A 43 -2.97 5.13 -8.12
CA ALA A 43 -4.39 5.49 -8.05
C ALA A 43 -4.58 7.01 -7.79
N ASP A 44 -3.66 7.64 -7.06
CA ASP A 44 -3.65 9.08 -6.80
C ASP A 44 -3.56 9.94 -8.08
N SER A 45 -2.86 9.49 -9.12
CA SER A 45 -2.75 10.26 -10.38
C SER A 45 -3.99 10.09 -11.28
N LEU A 46 -4.76 9.02 -11.07
CA LEU A 46 -5.98 8.73 -11.82
C LEU A 46 -7.23 9.37 -11.22
N LEU A 47 -7.17 9.74 -9.93
CA LEU A 47 -8.29 10.33 -9.21
C LEU A 47 -8.29 11.86 -9.35
N LEU A 48 -9.49 12.42 -9.48
CA LEU A 48 -9.65 13.86 -9.50
C LEU A 48 -9.45 14.40 -8.08
N GLU A 49 -8.47 15.29 -7.90
CA GLU A 49 -8.11 15.84 -6.57
C GLU A 49 -9.30 16.53 -5.85
N ASN A 50 -10.32 16.96 -6.60
CA ASN A 50 -11.52 17.62 -6.07
C ASN A 50 -12.76 16.74 -5.95
N ASP A 51 -12.63 15.45 -6.21
CA ASP A 51 -13.74 14.51 -6.12
C ASP A 51 -14.37 14.51 -4.70
N ARG A 52 -15.71 14.49 -4.65
CA ARG A 52 -16.46 14.55 -3.39
C ARG A 52 -16.27 13.27 -2.58
N ASP A 53 -16.28 12.13 -3.24
CA ASP A 53 -16.17 10.83 -2.60
C ASP A 53 -14.75 10.62 -2.09
N LEU A 54 -13.73 11.09 -2.83
CA LEU A 54 -12.35 11.11 -2.36
C LEU A 54 -12.18 11.94 -1.07
N LYS A 55 -12.88 13.07 -0.95
CA LYS A 55 -12.85 13.88 0.29
C LYS A 55 -13.49 13.14 1.46
N VAL A 56 -14.66 12.53 1.25
CA VAL A 56 -15.34 11.74 2.29
C VAL A 56 -14.48 10.56 2.72
N PHE A 57 -13.90 9.83 1.76
CA PHE A 57 -12.98 8.73 2.02
C PHE A 57 -11.80 9.19 2.88
N ARG A 58 -11.08 10.25 2.47
CA ARG A 58 -9.95 10.79 3.24
C ARG A 58 -10.36 11.23 4.65
N ASP A 59 -11.48 11.95 4.79
CA ASP A 59 -11.95 12.39 6.10
C ASP A 59 -12.34 11.21 7.01
N LEU A 60 -12.83 10.09 6.45
CA LEU A 60 -13.10 8.86 7.20
C LEU A 60 -11.79 8.13 7.56
N SER A 61 -10.87 7.99 6.61
CA SER A 61 -9.56 7.37 6.82
C SER A 61 -8.73 8.10 7.88
N ASP A 62 -8.78 9.44 7.91
CA ASP A 62 -8.09 10.27 8.91
C ASP A 62 -8.72 10.08 10.31
N ARG A 63 -10.03 9.84 10.40
CA ARG A 63 -10.75 9.67 11.68
C ARG A 63 -10.63 8.27 12.26
N TYR A 64 -10.59 7.25 11.41
CA TYR A 64 -10.59 5.85 11.81
C TYR A 64 -9.23 5.16 11.63
N GLU A 65 -8.17 5.92 11.35
CA GLU A 65 -6.79 5.45 11.14
C GLU A 65 -6.70 4.16 10.31
N SER A 66 -6.88 4.30 9.00
CA SER A 66 -6.71 3.16 8.09
C SER A 66 -5.24 2.79 7.94
N LYS A 67 -4.83 1.65 8.50
CA LYS A 67 -3.49 1.09 8.30
C LYS A 67 -3.41 0.38 6.95
N SER A 68 -2.27 0.51 6.27
CA SER A 68 -1.96 -0.28 5.09
C SER A 68 -1.58 -1.70 5.52
N PHE A 69 -2.12 -2.72 4.86
CA PHE A 69 -1.82 -4.12 5.16
C PHE A 69 -1.81 -4.97 3.91
N LEU A 70 -1.16 -6.13 4.01
CA LEU A 70 -1.21 -7.22 3.03
C LEU A 70 -1.88 -8.43 3.67
N VAL A 71 -2.55 -9.24 2.87
CA VAL A 71 -3.13 -10.51 3.31
C VAL A 71 -2.43 -11.64 2.61
N VAL A 72 -1.90 -12.59 3.39
CA VAL A 72 -1.30 -13.82 2.88
C VAL A 72 -2.24 -14.97 3.25
N ALA A 73 -2.78 -15.65 2.23
CA ALA A 73 -3.52 -16.89 2.43
C ALA A 73 -2.52 -18.06 2.54
N LEU A 74 -2.57 -18.78 3.66
CA LEU A 74 -1.72 -19.93 3.96
C LEU A 74 -2.54 -21.22 3.96
N VAL A 75 -2.10 -22.19 3.17
CA VAL A 75 -2.62 -23.56 3.17
C VAL A 75 -1.51 -24.48 3.68
N PRO A 76 -1.56 -24.95 4.93
CA PRO A 76 -0.59 -25.91 5.45
C PRO A 76 -0.76 -27.30 4.83
N ASP A 77 0.34 -28.06 4.74
CA ASP A 77 0.34 -29.45 4.24
C ASP A 77 -0.40 -30.42 5.19
N GLN A 78 -0.52 -30.04 6.47
CA GLN A 78 -1.21 -30.78 7.51
C GLN A 78 -2.47 -30.03 7.93
N GLU A 79 -3.33 -30.68 8.73
CA GLU A 79 -4.52 -30.05 9.27
C GLU A 79 -4.18 -28.78 10.07
N LEU A 80 -4.98 -27.71 9.92
CA LEU A 80 -4.65 -26.37 10.41
C LEU A 80 -4.57 -26.28 11.94
N PHE A 81 -5.48 -26.96 12.64
CA PHE A 81 -5.67 -26.82 14.10
C PHE A 81 -4.83 -27.77 14.94
N VAL A 82 -3.89 -28.51 14.34
CA VAL A 82 -2.97 -29.38 15.09
C VAL A 82 -1.81 -28.56 15.67
N PRO A 83 -1.24 -28.96 16.82
CA PRO A 83 -0.21 -28.18 17.52
C PRO A 83 0.98 -27.82 16.63
N ASP A 84 1.47 -28.78 15.86
CA ASP A 84 2.64 -28.62 14.99
C ASP A 84 2.38 -27.59 13.87
N THR A 85 1.18 -27.55 13.32
CA THR A 85 0.81 -26.56 12.29
C THR A 85 0.69 -25.17 12.89
N LEU A 86 0.03 -25.04 14.05
CA LEU A 86 -0.10 -23.78 14.75
C LEU A 86 1.27 -23.19 15.13
N GLU A 87 2.21 -24.02 15.58
CA GLU A 87 3.59 -23.59 15.86
C GLU A 87 4.34 -23.14 14.59
N ARG A 88 4.07 -23.77 13.45
CA ARG A 88 4.64 -23.32 12.16
C ARG A 88 4.05 -21.99 11.72
N VAL A 89 2.74 -21.78 11.90
CA VAL A 89 2.08 -20.49 11.64
C VAL A 89 2.67 -19.40 12.51
N ASP A 90 2.87 -19.67 13.81
CA ASP A 90 3.50 -18.72 14.74
C ASP A 90 4.93 -18.35 14.33
N ARG A 91 5.72 -19.36 13.95
CA ARG A 91 7.10 -19.12 13.45
C ARG A 91 7.10 -18.30 12.17
N LEU A 92 6.22 -18.61 11.22
CA LEU A 92 6.08 -17.85 9.99
C LEU A 92 5.69 -16.40 10.27
N ALA A 93 4.72 -16.16 11.15
CA ALA A 93 4.32 -14.81 11.55
C ALA A 93 5.51 -14.04 12.14
N LYS A 94 6.25 -14.63 13.08
CA LYS A 94 7.45 -14.03 13.69
C LYS A 94 8.58 -13.77 12.70
N ASP A 95 8.74 -14.61 11.68
CA ASP A 95 9.76 -14.40 10.65
C ASP A 95 9.35 -13.30 9.67
N LEU A 96 8.05 -13.20 9.34
CA LEU A 96 7.50 -12.10 8.55
C LEU A 96 7.61 -10.76 9.28
N GLU A 97 7.40 -10.71 10.59
CA GLU A 97 7.59 -9.49 11.40
C GLU A 97 9.03 -8.94 11.37
N LYS A 98 10.03 -9.77 11.01
CA LYS A 98 11.43 -9.33 10.87
C LYS A 98 11.72 -8.69 9.51
N VAL A 99 10.81 -8.79 8.55
CA VAL A 99 10.99 -8.24 7.21
C VAL A 99 10.84 -6.71 7.29
N PRO A 100 11.81 -5.93 6.77
CA PRO A 100 11.69 -4.48 6.73
C PRO A 100 10.42 -4.02 6.02
N GLY A 101 9.68 -3.08 6.61
CA GLY A 101 8.41 -2.59 6.08
C GLY A 101 7.17 -3.26 6.68
N ILE A 102 7.33 -4.33 7.47
CA ILE A 102 6.24 -4.97 8.22
C ILE A 102 6.30 -4.52 9.68
N ALA A 103 5.23 -3.88 10.15
CA ALA A 103 5.08 -3.38 11.51
C ALA A 103 4.61 -4.47 12.48
N SER A 104 3.68 -5.33 12.05
CA SER A 104 3.19 -6.47 12.83
C SER A 104 2.46 -7.48 11.95
N VAL A 105 2.34 -8.72 12.42
CA VAL A 105 1.56 -9.76 11.75
C VAL A 105 0.47 -10.28 12.68
N VAL A 106 -0.77 -10.26 12.20
CA VAL A 106 -1.93 -10.83 12.90
C VAL A 106 -2.31 -12.13 12.20
N SER A 107 -2.43 -13.19 12.98
CA SER A 107 -2.79 -14.54 12.52
C SER A 107 -4.04 -15.06 13.24
N LEU A 108 -4.49 -16.26 12.87
CA LEU A 108 -5.54 -16.97 13.60
C LEU A 108 -5.21 -17.20 15.09
N LEU A 109 -3.93 -17.11 15.48
CA LEU A 109 -3.51 -17.29 16.86
C LEU A 109 -3.85 -16.07 17.72
N ASP A 110 -4.03 -14.90 17.10
CA ASP A 110 -4.12 -13.61 17.79
C ASP A 110 -5.57 -13.10 17.90
N VAL A 111 -6.53 -13.78 17.27
CA VAL A 111 -7.94 -13.37 17.26
C VAL A 111 -8.66 -13.72 18.57
N PRO A 112 -9.57 -12.86 19.04
CA PRO A 112 -10.33 -13.12 20.27
C PRO A 112 -11.37 -14.23 20.04
N LEU A 113 -11.35 -15.26 20.88
CA LEU A 113 -12.40 -16.28 20.91
C LEU A 113 -13.58 -15.76 21.73
N LEU A 114 -14.72 -15.55 21.05
CA LEU A 114 -15.92 -14.93 21.59
C LEU A 114 -16.85 -15.95 22.25
N ALA A 115 -16.89 -17.18 21.74
CA ALA A 115 -17.76 -18.24 22.25
C ALA A 115 -17.19 -18.97 23.48
N GLN A 116 -15.92 -18.73 23.82
CA GLN A 116 -15.21 -19.40 24.91
C GLN A 116 -14.88 -18.53 26.12
N GLY A 117 -15.24 -17.24 26.07
CA GLY A 117 -15.09 -16.35 27.22
C GLY A 117 -16.35 -16.35 28.09
N GLU A 118 -16.16 -16.17 29.40
CA GLU A 118 -17.27 -15.95 30.33
C GLU A 118 -17.62 -14.45 30.36
N GLY A 119 -18.89 -14.10 30.16
CA GLY A 119 -19.38 -12.73 30.26
C GLY A 119 -20.03 -12.17 29.00
N SER A 120 -20.47 -10.91 29.08
CA SER A 120 -20.99 -10.14 27.95
C SER A 120 -19.86 -9.73 26.98
N LEU A 121 -20.20 -9.38 25.73
CA LEU A 121 -19.23 -8.88 24.75
C LEU A 121 -18.40 -7.69 25.27
N THR A 122 -19.00 -6.85 26.12
CA THR A 122 -18.33 -5.71 26.76
C THR A 122 -17.27 -6.14 27.77
N GLU A 123 -17.49 -7.25 28.47
CA GLU A 123 -16.53 -7.82 29.42
C GLU A 123 -15.37 -8.51 28.68
N LEU A 124 -15.66 -9.14 27.53
CA LEU A 124 -14.64 -9.76 26.67
C LEU A 124 -13.67 -8.74 26.06
N ALA A 125 -14.07 -7.46 25.92
CA ALA A 125 -13.18 -6.41 25.42
C ALA A 125 -11.98 -6.14 26.34
N GLY A 126 -12.07 -6.48 27.64
CA GLY A 126 -11.00 -6.28 28.62
C GLY A 126 -10.07 -7.49 28.83
N SER A 127 -10.56 -8.71 28.56
CA SER A 127 -9.80 -9.96 28.79
C SER A 127 -10.34 -11.09 27.91
N TYR A 128 -10.01 -11.08 26.62
CA TYR A 128 -10.35 -12.16 25.69
C TYR A 128 -9.30 -13.27 25.72
N ARG A 129 -9.74 -14.49 25.40
CA ARG A 129 -8.86 -15.64 25.18
C ARG A 129 -8.53 -15.75 23.69
N THR A 130 -7.37 -16.29 23.38
CA THR A 130 -6.87 -16.54 22.03
C THR A 130 -6.32 -17.96 21.93
N LEU A 131 -6.01 -18.42 20.71
CA LEU A 131 -5.38 -19.72 20.52
C LEU A 131 -3.93 -19.81 21.06
N ARG A 132 -3.37 -18.70 21.56
CA ARG A 132 -2.11 -18.69 22.30
C ARG A 132 -2.24 -19.11 23.76
N ASP A 133 -3.44 -19.05 24.33
CA ASP A 133 -3.67 -19.36 25.74
C ASP A 133 -3.71 -20.88 25.99
N VAL A 134 -3.09 -21.32 27.10
CA VAL A 134 -2.94 -22.74 27.43
C VAL A 134 -4.29 -23.42 27.73
N GLU A 135 -5.26 -22.68 28.24
CA GLU A 135 -6.55 -23.21 28.72
C GLU A 135 -7.68 -23.22 27.67
N VAL A 136 -7.37 -23.05 26.39
CA VAL A 136 -8.38 -22.99 25.32
C VAL A 136 -8.71 -24.36 24.74
N ASP A 137 -10.00 -24.64 24.58
CA ASP A 137 -10.51 -25.83 23.88
C ASP A 137 -10.36 -25.63 22.37
N ARG A 138 -9.42 -26.37 21.78
CA ARG A 138 -9.06 -26.24 20.35
C ARG A 138 -10.17 -26.68 19.41
N GLU A 139 -10.96 -27.68 19.76
CA GLU A 139 -12.05 -28.14 18.91
C GLU A 139 -13.19 -27.13 18.89
N LYS A 140 -13.49 -26.52 20.05
CA LYS A 140 -14.43 -25.39 20.10
C LYS A 140 -13.90 -24.18 19.34
N ALA A 141 -12.59 -23.90 19.41
CA ALA A 141 -11.99 -22.77 18.72
C ALA A 141 -12.03 -22.98 17.21
N ARG A 142 -11.74 -24.20 16.75
CA ARG A 142 -11.95 -24.62 15.36
C ARG A 142 -13.38 -24.35 14.93
N GLN A 143 -14.35 -24.88 15.67
CA GLN A 143 -15.76 -24.73 15.33
C GLN A 143 -16.15 -23.25 15.23
N GLU A 144 -15.74 -22.43 16.19
CA GLU A 144 -15.98 -20.99 16.18
C GLU A 144 -15.34 -20.32 14.96
N LEU A 145 -14.06 -20.57 14.71
CA LEU A 145 -13.31 -19.93 13.63
C LEU A 145 -13.79 -20.32 12.23
N THR A 146 -14.38 -21.52 12.06
CA THR A 146 -14.90 -21.98 10.77
C THR A 146 -16.39 -21.71 10.55
N THR A 147 -17.15 -21.39 11.60
CA THR A 147 -18.62 -21.21 11.50
C THR A 147 -19.13 -19.84 11.91
N SER A 148 -18.38 -19.08 12.71
CA SER A 148 -18.78 -17.74 13.15
C SER A 148 -18.78 -16.77 11.95
N PRO A 149 -19.84 -15.96 11.76
CA PRO A 149 -19.88 -14.92 10.73
C PRO A 149 -18.77 -13.87 10.84
N VAL A 150 -18.10 -13.79 11.99
CA VAL A 150 -17.02 -12.83 12.26
C VAL A 150 -15.65 -13.39 11.86
N PHE A 151 -15.49 -14.71 11.73
CA PHE A 151 -14.20 -15.35 11.49
C PHE A 151 -14.17 -16.22 10.23
N ALA A 152 -15.26 -16.93 9.94
CA ALA A 152 -15.36 -17.80 8.78
C ALA A 152 -15.23 -16.97 7.49
N GLU A 153 -14.42 -17.46 6.55
CA GLU A 153 -14.07 -16.79 5.29
C GLU A 153 -13.35 -15.44 5.43
N LEU A 154 -12.99 -15.04 6.66
CA LEU A 154 -12.23 -13.82 6.96
C LEU A 154 -10.85 -14.14 7.56
N ILE A 155 -10.78 -15.12 8.46
CA ILE A 155 -9.55 -15.56 9.15
C ILE A 155 -9.23 -17.01 8.79
N VAL A 156 -10.26 -17.86 8.69
CA VAL A 156 -10.16 -19.28 8.34
C VAL A 156 -11.24 -19.63 7.32
N SER A 157 -10.92 -20.43 6.31
CA SER A 157 -11.91 -20.95 5.35
C SER A 157 -12.95 -21.83 6.04
N ALA A 158 -14.16 -21.92 5.47
CA ALA A 158 -15.25 -22.72 6.05
C ALA A 158 -14.90 -24.22 6.18
N ASP A 159 -13.99 -24.73 5.35
CA ASP A 159 -13.48 -26.10 5.43
C ASP A 159 -12.36 -26.29 6.47
N GLY A 160 -11.90 -25.21 7.11
CA GLY A 160 -10.86 -25.21 8.13
C GLY A 160 -9.44 -25.49 7.62
N ARG A 161 -9.20 -25.37 6.31
CA ARG A 161 -7.92 -25.73 5.69
C ARG A 161 -7.02 -24.55 5.37
N THR A 162 -7.56 -23.35 5.23
CA THR A 162 -6.81 -22.14 4.84
C THR A 162 -6.93 -21.10 5.93
N THR A 163 -5.85 -20.37 6.21
CA THR A 163 -5.87 -19.24 7.14
C THR A 163 -5.26 -17.97 6.53
N ALA A 164 -5.76 -16.81 6.93
CA ALA A 164 -5.20 -15.52 6.57
C ALA A 164 -4.17 -15.05 7.59
N LEU A 165 -3.04 -14.53 7.09
CA LEU A 165 -2.10 -13.70 7.85
C LEU A 165 -2.25 -12.27 7.37
N GLN A 166 -2.57 -11.36 8.28
CA GLN A 166 -2.61 -9.92 8.00
C GLN A 166 -1.28 -9.28 8.39
N LEU A 167 -0.52 -8.86 7.39
CA LEU A 167 0.76 -8.17 7.54
C LEU A 167 0.49 -6.68 7.56
N ASN A 168 0.54 -6.04 8.72
CA ASN A 168 0.40 -4.59 8.83
C ASN A 168 1.72 -3.94 8.41
N LEU A 169 1.66 -3.00 7.48
CA LEU A 169 2.83 -2.32 6.95
C LEU A 169 3.21 -1.14 7.83
N ASP A 170 4.49 -0.76 7.79
CA ASP A 170 4.99 0.44 8.43
C ASP A 170 4.24 1.69 7.92
N GLY A 171 3.81 2.52 8.87
CA GLY A 171 3.24 3.82 8.57
C GLY A 171 4.28 4.78 8.02
N THR A 172 3.81 5.81 7.31
CA THR A 172 4.67 6.83 6.70
C THR A 172 4.38 8.22 7.26
N PRO A 173 4.49 8.44 8.59
CA PRO A 173 3.94 9.62 9.25
C PRO A 173 4.47 10.95 8.69
N GLN A 174 5.72 10.99 8.24
CA GLN A 174 6.30 12.18 7.60
C GLN A 174 5.64 12.48 6.25
N PHE A 175 5.42 11.45 5.43
CA PHE A 175 4.77 11.60 4.13
C PHE A 175 3.28 11.88 4.28
N ASP A 176 2.62 11.22 5.24
CA ASP A 176 1.19 11.41 5.53
C ASP A 176 0.92 12.84 6.03
N ALA A 177 1.82 13.37 6.87
CA ALA A 177 1.81 14.77 7.29
C ALA A 177 2.02 15.72 6.11
N LEU A 178 3.00 15.45 5.22
CA LEU A 178 3.25 16.27 4.04
C LEU A 178 2.05 16.28 3.07
N GLN A 179 1.40 15.13 2.87
CA GLN A 179 0.22 14.99 2.05
C GLN A 179 -0.98 15.76 2.64
N THR A 180 -1.15 15.70 3.96
CA THR A 180 -2.18 16.44 4.69
C THR A 180 -1.93 17.95 4.61
N GLU A 181 -0.69 18.39 4.82
CA GLU A 181 -0.29 19.79 4.70
C GLU A 181 -0.56 20.32 3.29
N ARG A 182 -0.14 19.57 2.25
CA ARG A 182 -0.42 19.91 0.83
C ARG A 182 -1.91 20.12 0.63
N ARG A 183 -2.74 19.16 1.06
CA ARG A 183 -4.19 19.17 0.89
C ARG A 183 -4.84 20.40 1.55
N VAL A 184 -4.42 20.76 2.76
CA VAL A 184 -4.94 21.92 3.50
C VAL A 184 -4.56 23.21 2.80
N LEU A 185 -3.28 23.39 2.45
CA LEU A 185 -2.77 24.60 1.80
C LEU A 185 -3.39 24.79 0.40
N THR A 186 -3.50 23.73 -0.40
CA THR A 186 -4.19 23.78 -1.70
C THR A 186 -5.65 24.19 -1.55
N ARG A 187 -6.34 23.74 -0.49
CA ARG A 187 -7.73 24.12 -0.21
C ARG A 187 -7.83 25.61 0.13
N GLN A 188 -6.99 26.12 1.04
CA GLN A 188 -6.99 27.53 1.44
C GLN A 188 -6.66 28.46 0.28
N ALA A 189 -5.69 28.07 -0.57
CA ALA A 189 -5.31 28.84 -1.75
C ALA A 189 -6.47 28.95 -2.75
N ARG A 190 -7.24 27.87 -2.93
CA ARG A 190 -8.41 27.86 -3.81
C ARG A 190 -9.60 28.66 -3.28
N THR A 191 -9.81 28.68 -1.96
CA THR A 191 -10.89 29.48 -1.36
C THR A 191 -10.55 30.96 -1.23
N GLY A 192 -9.35 31.39 -1.66
CA GLY A 192 -8.88 32.77 -1.56
C GLY A 192 -8.47 33.21 -0.15
N ASN A 193 -8.39 32.26 0.80
CA ASN A 193 -8.13 32.54 2.21
C ASN A 193 -6.65 32.33 2.60
N ALA A 194 -5.79 31.98 1.64
CA ALA A 194 -4.38 31.74 1.92
C ALA A 194 -3.57 33.05 2.01
N SER A 195 -2.85 33.21 3.11
CA SER A 195 -1.80 34.20 3.31
C SER A 195 -0.61 33.99 2.36
N GLU A 196 0.22 35.01 2.18
CA GLU A 196 1.45 34.91 1.38
C GLU A 196 2.45 33.89 1.96
N ALA A 197 2.45 33.72 3.29
CA ALA A 197 3.23 32.69 3.97
C ALA A 197 2.74 31.27 3.60
N GLU A 198 1.42 31.05 3.59
CA GLU A 198 0.82 29.77 3.20
C GLU A 198 1.04 29.44 1.72
N LYS A 199 0.98 30.44 0.83
CA LYS A 199 1.32 30.25 -0.59
C LYS A 199 2.79 29.87 -0.78
N THR A 200 3.69 30.52 -0.04
CA THR A 200 5.12 30.19 -0.06
C THR A 200 5.36 28.77 0.46
N ARG A 201 4.68 28.39 1.54
CA ARG A 201 4.74 27.04 2.11
C ARG A 201 4.20 25.99 1.16
N LEU A 202 3.10 26.27 0.45
CA LEU A 202 2.53 25.38 -0.56
C LEU A 202 3.56 25.05 -1.64
N ASN A 203 4.25 26.06 -2.18
CA ASN A 203 5.30 25.83 -3.19
C ASN A 203 6.45 24.95 -2.66
N GLN A 204 6.82 25.10 -1.39
CA GLN A 204 7.83 24.25 -0.76
C GLN A 204 7.33 22.80 -0.64
N VAL A 205 6.11 22.60 -0.16
CA VAL A 205 5.50 21.28 -0.02
C VAL A 205 5.35 20.58 -1.37
N GLU A 206 4.93 21.29 -2.41
CA GLU A 206 4.82 20.76 -3.78
C GLU A 206 6.19 20.32 -4.34
N SER A 207 7.27 21.01 -3.98
CA SER A 207 8.64 20.60 -4.37
C SER A 207 9.15 19.36 -3.61
N GLN A 208 8.73 19.20 -2.35
CA GLN A 208 9.16 18.09 -1.49
C GLN A 208 8.38 16.80 -1.76
N TYR A 209 7.11 16.92 -2.14
CA TYR A 209 6.20 15.80 -2.29
C TYR A 209 6.71 14.70 -3.24
N PRO A 210 7.21 15.00 -4.47
CA PRO A 210 7.72 13.97 -5.38
C PRO A 210 8.97 13.26 -4.85
N LEU A 211 9.77 13.92 -4.00
CA LEU A 211 10.97 13.32 -3.40
C LEU A 211 10.59 12.34 -2.31
N GLN A 212 9.68 12.73 -1.40
CA GLN A 212 9.22 11.85 -0.33
C GLN A 212 8.37 10.69 -0.86
N LYS A 213 7.50 10.93 -1.85
CA LYS A 213 6.71 9.87 -2.50
C LYS A 213 7.64 8.78 -3.04
N ARG A 214 8.71 9.18 -3.75
CA ARG A 214 9.72 8.24 -4.27
C ARG A 214 10.43 7.42 -3.18
N GLN A 215 10.68 7.99 -2.01
CA GLN A 215 11.30 7.26 -0.91
C GLN A 215 10.36 6.24 -0.28
N VAL A 216 9.07 6.59 -0.15
CA VAL A 216 8.03 5.68 0.34
C VAL A 216 7.83 4.51 -0.63
N ASP A 217 7.71 4.80 -1.93
CA ASP A 217 7.50 3.78 -2.97
C ASP A 217 8.67 2.80 -3.10
N GLN A 218 9.89 3.18 -2.66
CA GLN A 218 11.07 2.29 -2.66
C GLN A 218 11.16 1.41 -1.41
N ARG A 219 10.43 1.76 -0.34
CA ARG A 219 10.43 1.03 0.93
C ARG A 219 9.28 0.03 1.06
N ARG A 220 8.24 0.20 0.23
CA ARG A 220 7.11 -0.73 0.10
C ARG A 220 7.41 -1.76 -0.99
#